data_AF-A0A533ZHD5-F1
#
_entry.id   AF-A0A533ZHD5-F1
#
_cell.length_a   1.000
_cell.length_b   1.000
_cell.length_c   1.000
_cell.angle_alpha   90.00
_cell.angle_beta   90.00
_cell.angle_gamma   90.00
#
_symmetry.space_group_name_H-M   'P 1'
#
loop_
_entity.id
_entity.type
_entity.pdbx_description
1 polymer ?
#
loop_
_entity_poly.entity_id
_entity_poly.type
_entity_poly.pdbx_seq_one_letter_code
_entity_poly.pdbx_strand_id
1 'polypeptide(L)'
;LKLLLDFVPNHTGLDHPWVEDHPEYYISGTEPDLARAPQNYTWARRKGGDLLLAHGRDPYFPGWPDTLQLNYGNPATQEAMIGELLKIASQCDAVRCDMAMLILPDVFERTWGLQAEPFWPKATQCVREKTPGFCFMAEVYWDLEWTLQQQGFDYTYDKRLYDRLREGHARPVRDHLRAELNYQNKMARFLENHDEPRAAATFAPGMHEAAAVITFLSPGLRFFHQGQFEGRRKRISPHLVRAPLEPSDDALHRFYDRLLAVLRQPIVREGEWRLLDCAPAWEGNGTWDGVIVWSWQARADQRLLIAVNYAGHQSQCYVRLPFPDLTNRMVRFKDLMGPASYDRDGDELLSRGLFLDVPAWGYHVLEISMMS
;
A
#
# COMPACT_ATOMS: atom_id res chain seq x y z
N LEU A 1 21.02 1.69 -3.80
CA LEU A 1 19.88 0.92 -3.25
C LEU A 1 19.82 1.22 -1.76
N LYS A 2 18.63 1.40 -1.20
CA LYS A 2 18.40 1.54 0.25
C LYS A 2 17.83 0.24 0.81
N LEU A 3 18.08 -0.04 2.08
CA LEU A 3 17.58 -1.23 2.77
C LEU A 3 16.44 -0.85 3.71
N LEU A 4 15.31 -1.53 3.54
CA LEU A 4 14.18 -1.46 4.46
C LEU A 4 14.02 -2.84 5.11
N LEU A 5 14.08 -2.91 6.44
CA LEU A 5 13.93 -4.16 7.20
C LEU A 5 12.52 -4.29 7.78
N ASP A 6 12.07 -5.52 7.99
CA ASP A 6 10.84 -5.79 8.71
C ASP A 6 11.10 -5.74 10.23
N PHE A 7 10.29 -4.97 10.94
CA PHE A 7 10.33 -4.82 12.39
C PHE A 7 8.99 -5.29 12.95
N VAL A 8 9.03 -6.29 13.83
CA VAL A 8 7.85 -6.86 14.47
C VAL A 8 7.73 -6.32 15.89
N PRO A 9 6.90 -5.30 16.14
CA PRO A 9 6.81 -4.67 17.45
C PRO A 9 5.90 -5.42 18.42
N ASN A 10 4.90 -6.16 17.92
CA ASN A 10 3.80 -6.63 18.76
C ASN A 10 4.18 -7.84 19.64
N HIS A 11 5.05 -8.71 19.14
CA HIS A 11 5.33 -10.00 19.74
C HIS A 11 6.74 -10.48 19.40
N THR A 12 7.19 -11.53 20.09
CA THR A 12 8.45 -12.24 19.82
C THR A 12 8.20 -13.73 19.67
N GLY A 13 9.19 -14.51 19.21
CA GLY A 13 9.10 -15.97 19.18
C GLY A 13 9.06 -16.59 20.59
N LEU A 14 8.58 -17.83 20.70
CA LEU A 14 8.45 -18.56 21.98
C LEU A 14 9.77 -18.73 22.75
N ASP A 15 10.89 -18.74 22.03
CA ASP A 15 12.25 -18.98 22.51
C ASP A 15 13.08 -17.71 22.61
N HIS A 16 12.45 -16.54 22.50
CA HIS A 16 13.15 -15.26 22.59
C HIS A 16 13.85 -15.11 23.97
N PRO A 17 15.10 -14.61 24.05
CA PRO A 17 15.84 -14.52 25.31
C PRO A 17 15.12 -13.75 26.43
N TRP A 18 14.32 -12.74 26.07
CA TRP A 18 13.52 -11.98 27.04
C TRP A 18 12.51 -12.84 27.80
N VAL A 19 12.11 -14.01 27.30
CA VAL A 19 11.22 -14.92 28.04
C VAL A 19 11.88 -15.37 29.35
N GLU A 20 13.19 -15.62 29.32
CA GLU A 20 13.99 -15.96 30.50
C GLU A 20 14.42 -14.70 31.25
N ASP A 21 15.04 -13.75 30.55
CA ASP A 21 15.75 -12.62 31.16
C ASP A 21 14.82 -11.49 31.63
N HIS A 22 13.68 -11.32 30.95
CA HIS A 22 12.71 -10.22 31.13
C HIS A 22 11.24 -10.66 30.99
N PRO A 23 10.78 -11.64 31.79
CA PRO A 23 9.40 -12.13 31.67
C PRO A 23 8.34 -11.05 31.91
N GLU A 24 8.67 -9.98 32.63
CA GLU A 24 7.82 -8.82 32.85
C GLU A 24 7.50 -8.04 31.57
N TYR A 25 8.20 -8.30 30.47
CA TYR A 25 7.90 -7.72 29.15
C TYR A 25 6.72 -8.40 28.46
N TYR A 26 6.17 -9.49 29.00
CA TYR A 26 5.12 -10.26 28.36
C TYR A 26 3.78 -10.14 29.08
N ILE A 27 2.69 -10.32 28.32
CA ILE A 27 1.35 -10.45 28.90
C ILE A 27 1.23 -11.83 29.57
N SER A 28 1.05 -11.83 30.89
CA SER A 28 0.84 -13.05 31.67
C SER A 28 -0.61 -13.53 31.55
N GLY A 29 -0.80 -14.85 31.61
CA GLY A 29 -2.10 -15.50 31.73
C GLY A 29 -2.26 -16.21 33.08
N THR A 30 -3.50 -16.60 33.39
CA THR A 30 -3.84 -17.46 34.53
C THR A 30 -4.43 -18.78 34.05
N GLU A 31 -4.39 -19.84 34.87
CA GLU A 31 -5.02 -21.12 34.51
C GLU A 31 -6.50 -20.98 34.09
N PRO A 32 -7.32 -20.13 34.75
CA PRO A 32 -8.66 -19.78 34.26
C PRO A 32 -8.67 -19.16 32.85
N ASP A 33 -7.71 -18.30 32.51
CA ASP A 33 -7.61 -17.72 31.16
C ASP A 33 -7.31 -18.79 30.12
N LEU A 34 -6.37 -19.69 30.42
CA LEU A 34 -6.02 -20.82 29.56
C LEU A 34 -7.22 -21.78 29.40
N ALA A 35 -7.96 -22.06 30.46
CA ALA A 35 -9.15 -22.90 30.39
C ALA A 35 -10.25 -22.27 29.53
N ARG A 36 -10.41 -20.94 29.60
CA ARG A 36 -11.42 -20.19 28.84
C ARG A 36 -11.03 -20.01 27.36
N ALA A 37 -9.76 -19.79 27.07
CA ALA A 37 -9.26 -19.49 25.73
C ALA A 37 -7.91 -20.19 25.47
N PRO A 38 -7.91 -21.53 25.35
CA PRO A 38 -6.68 -22.33 25.25
C PRO A 38 -5.80 -21.99 24.06
N GLN A 39 -6.38 -21.42 23.01
CA GLN A 39 -5.67 -20.98 21.80
C GLN A 39 -4.91 -19.66 21.96
N ASN A 40 -5.12 -18.94 23.07
CA ASN A 40 -4.52 -17.61 23.29
C ASN A 40 -3.39 -17.63 24.32
N TYR A 41 -3.12 -18.76 24.97
CA TYR A 41 -2.13 -18.86 26.05
C TYR A 41 -1.31 -20.14 25.93
N THR A 42 -0.05 -20.08 26.36
CA THR A 42 0.85 -21.23 26.37
C THR A 42 1.79 -21.19 27.58
N TRP A 43 2.25 -22.37 27.99
CA TRP A 43 3.29 -22.50 29.00
C TRP A 43 4.67 -22.30 28.37
N ALA A 44 5.29 -21.15 28.65
CA ALA A 44 6.67 -20.88 28.33
C ALA A 44 7.59 -21.59 29.33
N ARG A 45 8.40 -22.52 28.82
CA ARG A 45 9.35 -23.30 29.64
C ARG A 45 10.62 -22.51 29.88
N ARG A 46 11.02 -22.38 31.14
CA ARG A 46 12.14 -21.53 31.56
C ARG A 46 12.95 -22.20 32.64
N LYS A 47 14.22 -21.78 32.80
CA LYS A 47 15.07 -22.25 33.90
C LYS A 47 14.57 -21.73 35.24
N GLY A 48 14.09 -20.48 35.28
CA GLY A 48 13.47 -19.85 36.45
C GLY A 48 12.07 -20.36 36.81
N GLY A 49 11.57 -21.40 36.15
CA GLY A 49 10.22 -21.94 36.34
C GLY A 49 9.23 -21.47 35.28
N ASP A 50 8.30 -22.33 34.93
CA ASP A 50 7.37 -22.11 33.82
C ASP A 50 6.42 -20.93 34.08
N LEU A 51 6.09 -20.21 33.01
CA LEU A 51 5.05 -19.17 33.04
C LEU A 51 3.98 -19.45 32.02
N LEU A 52 2.76 -19.09 32.38
CA LEU A 52 1.67 -19.03 31.43
C LEU A 52 1.65 -17.63 30.80
N LEU A 53 1.92 -17.57 29.49
CA LEU A 53 2.00 -16.32 28.73
C LEU A 53 0.99 -16.31 27.59
N ALA A 54 0.54 -15.12 27.21
CA ALA A 54 -0.36 -14.95 26.09
C ALA A 54 0.39 -15.01 24.75
N HIS A 55 -0.24 -15.62 23.75
CA HIS A 55 0.17 -15.53 22.37
C HIS A 55 -0.07 -14.11 21.82
N GLY A 56 0.79 -13.67 20.91
CA GLY A 56 0.54 -12.46 20.13
C GLY A 56 -0.78 -12.58 19.38
N ARG A 57 -1.59 -11.52 19.35
CA ARG A 57 -2.84 -11.49 18.57
C ARG A 57 -3.30 -10.09 18.23
N ASP A 58 -4.31 -10.03 17.39
CA ASP A 58 -5.17 -8.86 17.22
C ASP A 58 -6.51 -9.02 18.00
N PRO A 59 -7.38 -7.99 18.02
CA PRO A 59 -8.65 -8.04 18.75
C PRO A 59 -9.69 -9.03 18.18
N TYR A 60 -9.53 -9.46 16.92
CA TYR A 60 -10.55 -10.16 16.14
C TYR A 60 -10.27 -11.65 15.96
N PHE A 61 -9.00 -12.05 16.04
CA PHE A 61 -8.57 -13.43 15.80
C PHE A 61 -7.88 -14.06 17.03
N PRO A 62 -7.84 -15.40 17.10
CA PRO A 62 -7.03 -16.13 18.06
C PRO A 62 -5.53 -15.78 18.01
N GLY A 63 -4.82 -16.19 19.07
CA GLY A 63 -3.37 -16.13 19.17
C GLY A 63 -2.61 -16.77 18.01
N TRP A 64 -1.54 -16.12 17.56
CA TRP A 64 -0.52 -16.72 16.71
C TRP A 64 0.33 -17.67 17.56
N PRO A 65 0.23 -19.00 17.34
CA PRO A 65 0.68 -20.02 18.29
C PRO A 65 2.21 -20.10 18.44
N ASP A 66 2.96 -19.50 17.52
CA ASP A 66 4.43 -19.44 17.50
C ASP A 66 4.99 -18.15 18.12
N THR A 67 4.13 -17.33 18.73
CA THR A 67 4.50 -16.00 19.24
C THR A 67 4.11 -15.79 20.70
N LEU A 68 4.77 -14.85 21.37
CA LEU A 68 4.44 -14.37 22.72
C LEU A 68 4.22 -12.86 22.70
N GLN A 69 3.10 -12.41 23.28
CA GLN A 69 2.66 -11.01 23.27
C GLN A 69 3.51 -10.14 24.21
N LEU A 70 4.04 -9.05 23.67
CA LEU A 70 4.71 -8.02 24.47
C LEU A 70 3.71 -7.11 25.19
N ASN A 71 4.05 -6.69 26.41
CA ASN A 71 3.27 -5.85 27.29
C ASN A 71 3.70 -4.39 27.19
N TYR A 72 3.04 -3.63 26.32
CA TYR A 72 3.28 -2.18 26.15
C TYR A 72 2.72 -1.32 27.30
N GLY A 73 1.91 -1.90 28.21
CA GLY A 73 1.54 -1.26 29.47
C GLY A 73 2.68 -1.20 30.48
N ASN A 74 3.78 -1.93 30.25
CA ASN A 74 5.01 -1.83 31.01
C ASN A 74 5.99 -0.85 30.30
N PRO A 75 6.34 0.30 30.91
CA PRO A 75 7.28 1.27 30.32
C PRO A 75 8.65 0.68 29.96
N ALA A 76 9.14 -0.30 30.74
CA ALA A 76 10.43 -0.94 30.48
C ALA A 76 10.41 -1.73 29.15
N THR A 77 9.28 -2.34 28.79
CA THR A 77 9.09 -3.00 27.49
C THR A 77 9.19 -2.00 26.35
N GLN A 78 8.58 -0.82 26.49
CA GLN A 78 8.65 0.23 25.48
C GLN A 78 10.10 0.71 25.29
N GLU A 79 10.84 0.91 26.39
CA GLU A 79 12.25 1.30 26.35
C GLU A 79 13.13 0.24 25.69
N ALA A 80 12.92 -1.04 26.01
CA ALA A 80 13.63 -2.16 25.39
C ALA A 80 13.37 -2.22 23.88
N MET A 81 12.11 -2.09 23.44
CA MET A 81 11.74 -2.10 22.03
C MET A 81 12.27 -0.89 21.25
N ILE A 82 12.31 0.30 21.86
CA ILE A 82 13.00 1.46 21.27
C ILE A 82 14.50 1.17 21.15
N GLY A 83 15.09 0.51 22.14
CA GLY A 83 16.49 0.05 22.11
C GLY A 83 16.77 -0.89 20.93
N GLU A 84 15.92 -1.89 20.68
CA GLU A 84 16.05 -2.79 19.52
C GLU A 84 15.86 -2.04 18.21
N LEU A 85 14.86 -1.15 18.12
CA LEU A 85 14.63 -0.34 16.93
C LEU A 85 15.83 0.56 16.60
N LEU A 86 16.50 1.13 17.61
CA LEU A 86 17.74 1.90 17.43
C LEU A 86 18.90 1.04 16.91
N LYS A 87 19.02 -0.20 17.38
CA LYS A 87 20.03 -1.15 16.87
C LYS A 87 19.74 -1.56 15.42
N ILE A 88 18.47 -1.74 15.06
CA ILE A 88 18.07 -2.04 13.68
C ILE A 88 18.34 -0.83 12.78
N ALA A 89 18.00 0.37 13.25
CA ALA A 89 18.17 1.61 12.50
C ALA A 89 19.64 1.98 12.22
N SER A 90 20.61 1.40 12.94
CA SER A 90 22.04 1.56 12.62
C SER A 90 22.51 0.66 11.46
N GLN A 91 21.66 -0.25 10.98
CA GLN A 91 21.99 -1.27 9.98
C GLN A 91 21.19 -1.15 8.67
N CYS A 92 20.21 -0.26 8.61
CA CYS A 92 19.35 -0.07 7.46
C CYS A 92 18.96 1.40 7.28
N ASP A 93 18.20 1.72 6.23
CA ASP A 93 17.74 3.08 5.93
C ASP A 93 16.29 3.32 6.39
N ALA A 94 15.55 2.24 6.65
CA ALA A 94 14.13 2.27 6.93
C ALA A 94 13.64 0.97 7.59
N VAL A 95 12.46 1.02 8.20
CA VAL A 95 11.72 -0.18 8.62
C VAL A 95 10.30 -0.21 8.06
N ARG A 96 9.80 -1.41 7.76
CA ARG A 96 8.37 -1.74 7.74
C ARG A 96 8.03 -2.27 9.11
N CYS A 97 7.09 -1.62 9.78
CA CYS A 97 6.58 -2.06 11.08
C CYS A 97 5.38 -2.97 10.84
N ASP A 98 5.54 -4.24 11.18
CA ASP A 98 4.48 -5.25 11.17
C ASP A 98 3.34 -4.85 12.11
N MET A 99 2.10 -5.00 11.62
CA MET A 99 0.87 -4.79 12.38
C MET A 99 0.92 -3.57 13.31
N ALA A 100 1.41 -2.42 12.79
CA ALA A 100 1.84 -1.29 13.61
C ALA A 100 0.71 -0.67 14.45
N MET A 101 -0.54 -0.84 14.02
CA MET A 101 -1.72 -0.38 14.74
C MET A 101 -2.02 -1.17 16.02
N LEU A 102 -1.47 -2.37 16.21
CA LEU A 102 -1.75 -3.20 17.39
C LEU A 102 -1.23 -2.60 18.69
N ILE A 103 -0.19 -1.78 18.61
CA ILE A 103 0.42 -1.13 19.78
C ILE A 103 -0.10 0.30 19.99
N LEU A 104 -1.10 0.74 19.22
CA LEU A 104 -1.82 1.98 19.52
C LEU A 104 -2.55 1.81 20.85
N PRO A 105 -2.55 2.84 21.73
CA PRO A 105 -3.16 2.74 23.07
C PRO A 105 -4.58 2.15 23.07
N ASP A 106 -5.48 2.69 22.26
CA ASP A 106 -6.88 2.24 22.19
C ASP A 106 -7.02 0.79 21.72
N VAL A 107 -6.17 0.37 20.76
CA VAL A 107 -6.19 -1.00 20.24
C VAL A 107 -5.62 -1.96 21.28
N PHE A 108 -4.52 -1.57 21.92
CA PHE A 108 -3.85 -2.36 22.95
C PHE A 108 -4.76 -2.55 24.16
N GLU A 109 -5.38 -1.47 24.66
CA GLU A 109 -6.33 -1.54 25.77
C GLU A 109 -7.54 -2.41 25.44
N ARG A 110 -8.15 -2.23 24.27
CA ARG A 110 -9.28 -3.07 23.85
C ARG A 110 -8.91 -4.56 23.78
N THR A 111 -7.66 -4.87 23.46
CA THR A 111 -7.19 -6.25 23.32
C THR A 111 -6.82 -6.87 24.67
N TRP A 112 -6.17 -6.10 25.55
CA TRP A 112 -5.50 -6.63 26.74
C TRP A 112 -6.04 -6.09 28.07
N GLY A 113 -6.94 -5.11 28.05
CA GLY A 113 -7.48 -4.45 29.25
C GLY A 113 -6.45 -3.62 30.00
N LEU A 114 -5.34 -3.27 29.36
CA LEU A 114 -4.23 -2.53 29.94
C LEU A 114 -4.01 -1.22 29.18
N GLN A 115 -3.88 -0.14 29.94
CA GLN A 115 -3.49 1.17 29.42
C GLN A 115 -2.02 1.14 29.00
N ALA A 116 -1.70 1.79 27.89
CA ALA A 116 -0.33 1.93 27.38
C ALA A 116 -0.10 3.36 26.89
N GLU A 117 1.04 3.94 27.25
CA GLU A 117 1.46 5.23 26.71
C GLU A 117 1.78 5.13 25.20
N PRO A 118 1.59 6.20 24.40
CA PRO A 118 1.88 6.19 22.97
C PRO A 118 3.35 5.84 22.66
N PHE A 119 3.56 4.68 22.04
CA PHE A 119 4.91 4.20 21.69
C PHE A 119 5.50 4.91 20.46
N TRP A 120 4.76 4.99 19.36
CA TRP A 120 5.32 5.40 18.06
C TRP A 120 5.89 6.82 18.02
N PRO A 121 5.25 7.86 18.59
CA PRO A 121 5.84 9.20 18.58
C PRO A 121 7.22 9.23 19.26
N LYS A 122 7.34 8.59 20.43
CA LYS A 122 8.60 8.48 21.16
C LYS A 122 9.64 7.67 20.36
N ALA A 123 9.25 6.51 19.86
CA ALA A 123 10.14 5.61 19.13
C ALA A 123 10.70 6.25 17.85
N THR A 124 9.83 6.83 17.02
CA THR A 124 10.23 7.45 15.76
C THR A 124 11.09 8.71 15.97
N GLN A 125 10.80 9.49 17.02
CA GLN A 125 11.63 10.63 17.41
C GLN A 125 13.04 10.18 17.81
N CYS A 126 13.17 9.23 18.74
CA CYS A 126 14.48 8.74 19.20
C CYS A 126 15.33 8.18 18.05
N VAL A 127 14.72 7.48 17.10
CA VAL A 127 15.42 6.97 15.91
C VAL A 127 15.89 8.11 15.02
N ARG A 128 15.04 9.09 14.72
CA ARG A 128 15.41 10.21 13.83
C ARG A 128 16.43 11.16 14.45
N GLU A 129 16.48 11.27 15.77
CA GLU A 129 17.54 12.01 16.48
C GLU A 129 18.92 11.36 16.27
N LYS A 130 19.00 10.03 16.20
CA LYS A 130 20.27 9.31 15.98
C LYS A 130 20.58 9.06 14.50
N THR A 131 19.56 8.83 13.69
CA THR A 131 19.64 8.54 12.25
C THR A 131 18.70 9.47 11.50
N PRO A 132 19.13 10.73 11.21
CA PRO A 132 18.29 11.69 10.50
C PRO A 132 17.83 11.18 9.13
N GLY A 133 16.55 11.35 8.82
CA GLY A 133 15.95 10.90 7.56
C GLY A 133 15.61 9.41 7.49
N PHE A 134 15.69 8.68 8.61
CA PHE A 134 15.21 7.30 8.70
C PHE A 134 13.71 7.20 8.42
N CYS A 135 13.33 6.25 7.56
CA CYS A 135 11.98 6.11 7.04
C CYS A 135 11.19 5.01 7.77
N PHE A 136 9.93 5.30 8.10
CA PHE A 136 9.00 4.35 8.72
C PHE A 136 7.83 4.07 7.79
N MET A 137 7.61 2.79 7.48
CA MET A 137 6.41 2.30 6.80
C MET A 137 5.58 1.45 7.75
N ALA A 138 4.30 1.75 7.93
CA ALA A 138 3.40 0.94 8.73
C ALA A 138 2.65 -0.06 7.84
N GLU A 139 2.70 -1.34 8.21
CA GLU A 139 1.55 -2.21 7.96
C GLU A 139 0.42 -1.78 8.88
N VAL A 140 -0.75 -1.52 8.30
CA VAL A 140 -1.90 -0.99 9.03
C VAL A 140 -3.19 -1.38 8.34
N TYR A 141 -4.22 -1.59 9.16
CA TYR A 141 -5.59 -1.87 8.75
C TYR A 141 -6.57 -1.04 9.60
N TRP A 142 -7.87 -1.19 9.33
CA TRP A 142 -8.98 -0.62 10.10
C TRP A 142 -9.11 0.91 10.06
N ASP A 143 -8.76 1.53 8.92
CA ASP A 143 -8.84 2.98 8.72
C ASP A 143 -7.95 3.79 9.71
N LEU A 144 -6.86 3.17 10.19
CA LEU A 144 -5.89 3.76 11.12
C LEU A 144 -4.64 4.33 10.43
N GLU A 145 -4.61 4.34 9.10
CA GLU A 145 -3.52 4.87 8.28
C GLU A 145 -3.23 6.32 8.66
N TRP A 146 -4.27 7.18 8.67
CA TRP A 146 -4.09 8.59 9.02
C TRP A 146 -3.53 8.76 10.44
N THR A 147 -4.05 7.99 11.41
CA THR A 147 -3.57 8.03 12.79
C THR A 147 -2.08 7.72 12.87
N LEU A 148 -1.60 6.67 12.20
CA LEU A 148 -0.17 6.33 12.20
C LEU A 148 0.68 7.34 11.42
N GLN A 149 0.17 7.92 10.32
CA GLN A 149 0.87 9.01 9.63
C GLN A 149 1.08 10.23 10.54
N GLN A 150 0.14 10.53 11.45
CA GLN A 150 0.28 11.59 12.46
C GLN A 150 1.24 11.21 13.59
N GLN A 151 1.49 9.91 13.83
CA GLN A 151 2.45 9.42 14.83
C GLN A 151 3.88 9.26 14.28
N GLY A 152 4.14 9.82 13.10
CA GLY A 152 5.49 9.92 12.54
C GLY A 152 5.82 8.84 11.49
N PHE A 153 4.84 8.08 10.99
CA PHE A 153 5.07 7.21 9.83
C PHE A 153 5.15 8.00 8.52
N ASP A 154 6.14 7.68 7.70
CA ASP A 154 6.32 8.26 6.37
C ASP A 154 5.37 7.61 5.36
N TYR A 155 5.15 6.30 5.50
CA TYR A 155 4.24 5.52 4.67
C TYR A 155 3.31 4.61 5.46
N THR A 156 2.13 4.32 4.92
CA THR A 156 1.17 3.34 5.44
C THR A 156 0.65 2.47 4.30
N TYR A 157 0.46 1.17 4.55
CA TYR A 157 -0.16 0.27 3.58
C TYR A 157 -1.50 0.81 3.07
N ASP A 158 -1.73 0.69 1.76
CA ASP A 158 -3.02 1.01 1.14
C ASP A 158 -3.89 -0.22 0.92
N LYS A 159 -4.26 -0.87 2.02
CA LYS A 159 -5.12 -2.06 1.98
C LYS A 159 -6.49 -1.73 1.37
N ARG A 160 -7.04 -0.54 1.67
CA ARG A 160 -8.34 -0.09 1.15
C ARG A 160 -8.36 0.00 -0.37
N LEU A 161 -7.33 0.59 -1.00
CA LEU A 161 -7.26 0.61 -2.46
C LEU A 161 -7.16 -0.81 -3.02
N TYR A 162 -6.30 -1.65 -2.46
CA TYR A 162 -6.14 -3.03 -2.89
C TYR A 162 -7.46 -3.81 -2.83
N ASP A 163 -8.21 -3.73 -1.72
CA ASP A 163 -9.48 -4.44 -1.57
C ASP A 163 -10.53 -3.95 -2.59
N ARG A 164 -10.64 -2.63 -2.78
CA ARG A 164 -11.56 -2.03 -3.77
C ARG A 164 -11.20 -2.42 -5.20
N LEU A 165 -9.91 -2.52 -5.51
CA LEU A 165 -9.44 -3.02 -6.80
C LEU A 165 -9.83 -4.49 -6.95
N ARG A 166 -9.61 -5.33 -5.94
CA ARG A 166 -9.98 -6.75 -5.97
C ARG A 166 -11.47 -6.99 -6.16
N GLU A 167 -12.32 -6.13 -5.59
CA GLU A 167 -13.78 -6.15 -5.79
C GLU A 167 -14.19 -5.82 -7.24
N GLY A 168 -13.37 -5.07 -7.99
CA GLY A 168 -13.60 -4.82 -9.41
C GLY A 168 -14.62 -3.72 -9.73
N HIS A 169 -14.78 -2.76 -8.83
CA HIS A 169 -15.69 -1.62 -9.02
C HIS A 169 -14.93 -0.30 -9.12
N ALA A 170 -15.09 0.42 -10.25
CA ALA A 170 -14.41 1.68 -10.50
C ALA A 170 -14.74 2.79 -9.49
N ARG A 171 -16.02 2.92 -9.09
CA ARG A 171 -16.47 4.03 -8.25
C ARG A 171 -15.80 4.06 -6.86
N PRO A 172 -15.78 2.98 -6.06
CA PRO A 172 -15.04 2.97 -4.79
C PRO A 172 -13.55 3.29 -4.95
N VAL A 173 -12.92 2.80 -6.04
CA VAL A 173 -11.52 3.11 -6.35
C VAL A 173 -11.33 4.59 -6.65
N ARG A 174 -12.19 5.19 -7.48
CA ARG A 174 -12.14 6.61 -7.79
C ARG A 174 -12.38 7.48 -6.56
N ASP A 175 -13.34 7.11 -5.72
CA ASP A 175 -13.66 7.83 -4.48
C ASP A 175 -12.50 7.76 -3.47
N HIS A 176 -11.76 6.64 -3.42
CA HIS A 176 -10.50 6.55 -2.66
C HIS A 176 -9.47 7.60 -3.09
N LEU A 177 -9.31 7.76 -4.40
CA LEU A 177 -8.33 8.67 -5.00
C LEU A 177 -8.75 10.15 -4.89
N ARG A 178 -9.92 10.45 -4.32
CA ARG A 178 -10.31 11.83 -3.98
C ARG A 178 -9.71 12.32 -2.66
N ALA A 179 -9.09 11.43 -1.87
CA ALA A 179 -8.41 11.83 -0.64
C ALA A 179 -7.31 12.87 -0.91
N GLU A 180 -7.04 13.74 0.06
CA GLU A 180 -6.04 14.79 -0.07
C GLU A 180 -4.63 14.23 -0.35
N LEU A 181 -3.81 15.00 -1.06
CA LEU A 181 -2.47 14.57 -1.47
C LEU A 181 -1.51 14.35 -0.28
N ASN A 182 -1.70 15.06 0.83
CA ASN A 182 -0.93 14.85 2.07
C ASN A 182 -1.07 13.41 2.61
N TYR A 183 -2.24 12.81 2.44
CA TYR A 183 -2.55 11.42 2.75
C TYR A 183 -2.05 10.49 1.65
N GLN A 184 -2.44 10.76 0.40
CA GLN A 184 -2.12 9.88 -0.74
C GLN A 184 -0.61 9.72 -0.98
N ASN A 185 0.18 10.78 -0.80
CA ASN A 185 1.64 10.72 -0.97
C ASN A 185 2.32 9.81 0.06
N LYS A 186 1.65 9.53 1.19
CA LYS A 186 2.10 8.63 2.25
C LYS A 186 1.51 7.22 2.14
N MET A 187 0.80 6.90 1.05
CA MET A 187 0.29 5.54 0.86
C MET A 187 1.34 4.65 0.20
N ALA A 188 1.55 3.45 0.75
CA ALA A 188 2.28 2.38 0.10
C ALA A 188 1.32 1.59 -0.81
N ARG A 189 1.47 1.81 -2.11
CA ARG A 189 0.62 1.26 -3.17
C ARG A 189 1.17 -0.11 -3.59
N PHE A 190 0.39 -1.16 -3.38
CA PHE A 190 0.74 -2.54 -3.75
C PHE A 190 -0.46 -3.27 -4.37
N LEU A 191 -0.18 -4.38 -5.07
CA LEU A 191 -1.19 -5.31 -5.56
C LEU A 191 -1.10 -6.71 -4.95
N GLU A 192 0.02 -7.02 -4.30
CA GLU A 192 0.26 -8.24 -3.57
C GLU A 192 1.42 -7.99 -2.60
N ASN A 193 1.49 -8.80 -1.55
CA ASN A 193 2.59 -8.85 -0.60
C ASN A 193 2.72 -10.30 -0.09
N HIS A 194 3.35 -10.53 1.06
CA HIS A 194 3.51 -11.88 1.61
C HIS A 194 2.21 -12.46 2.20
N ASP A 195 1.28 -11.61 2.66
CA ASP A 195 0.02 -12.02 3.26
C ASP A 195 -1.11 -12.10 2.23
N GLU A 196 -1.08 -11.27 1.21
CA GLU A 196 -2.10 -11.22 0.16
C GLU A 196 -1.89 -12.31 -0.90
N PRO A 197 -2.98 -12.80 -1.51
CA PRO A 197 -2.87 -13.68 -2.67
C PRO A 197 -2.13 -12.97 -3.81
N ARG A 198 -1.52 -13.77 -4.68
CA ARG A 198 -0.84 -13.24 -5.87
C ARG A 198 -1.82 -12.54 -6.80
N ALA A 199 -1.46 -11.38 -7.31
CA ALA A 199 -2.25 -10.57 -8.22
C ALA A 199 -2.60 -11.36 -9.49
N ALA A 200 -1.62 -12.06 -10.08
CA ALA A 200 -1.81 -12.89 -11.27
C ALA A 200 -2.75 -14.11 -11.06
N ALA A 201 -3.04 -14.47 -9.81
CA ALA A 201 -4.02 -15.50 -9.47
C ALA A 201 -5.38 -14.92 -9.03
N THR A 202 -5.43 -13.63 -8.74
CA THR A 202 -6.58 -12.97 -8.11
C THR A 202 -7.38 -12.14 -9.11
N PHE A 203 -6.69 -11.35 -9.94
CA PHE A 203 -7.33 -10.47 -10.91
C PHE A 203 -7.67 -11.24 -12.19
N ALA A 204 -8.81 -10.88 -12.80
CA ALA A 204 -9.17 -11.39 -14.12
C ALA A 204 -8.18 -10.91 -15.20
N PRO A 205 -8.07 -11.59 -16.35
CA PRO A 205 -7.24 -11.13 -17.46
C PRO A 205 -7.57 -9.68 -17.87
N GLY A 206 -6.55 -8.83 -18.04
CA GLY A 206 -6.69 -7.39 -18.33
C GLY A 206 -6.97 -6.52 -17.10
N MET A 207 -7.74 -7.05 -16.12
CA MET A 207 -8.02 -6.35 -14.86
C MET A 207 -6.75 -6.16 -14.02
N HIS A 208 -5.81 -7.11 -14.06
CA HIS A 208 -4.51 -7.01 -13.38
C HIS A 208 -3.74 -5.79 -13.88
N GLU A 209 -3.57 -5.66 -15.20
CA GLU A 209 -2.85 -4.55 -15.81
C GLU A 209 -3.55 -3.20 -15.52
N ALA A 210 -4.88 -3.15 -15.62
CA ALA A 210 -5.67 -1.98 -15.24
C ALA A 210 -5.45 -1.59 -13.77
N ALA A 211 -5.49 -2.55 -12.85
CA ALA A 211 -5.24 -2.34 -11.43
C ALA A 211 -3.80 -1.86 -11.18
N ALA A 212 -2.81 -2.39 -11.92
CA ALA A 212 -1.42 -1.97 -11.79
C ALA A 212 -1.21 -0.53 -12.28
N VAL A 213 -1.84 -0.13 -13.37
CA VAL A 213 -1.81 1.26 -13.85
C VAL A 213 -2.41 2.20 -12.80
N ILE A 214 -3.56 1.86 -12.22
CA ILE A 214 -4.18 2.64 -11.13
C ILE A 214 -3.25 2.73 -9.92
N THR A 215 -2.80 1.59 -9.40
CA THR A 215 -2.01 1.50 -8.17
C THR A 215 -0.68 2.26 -8.29
N PHE A 216 0.09 2.02 -9.35
CA PHE A 216 1.48 2.48 -9.39
C PHE A 216 1.66 3.87 -10.01
N LEU A 217 0.75 4.30 -10.89
CA LEU A 217 0.74 5.68 -11.43
C LEU A 217 -0.10 6.65 -10.60
N SER A 218 -0.67 6.22 -9.47
CA SER A 218 -1.19 7.10 -8.42
C SER A 218 -0.07 7.60 -7.49
N PRO A 219 -0.30 8.68 -6.71
CA PRO A 219 0.67 9.18 -5.75
C PRO A 219 0.93 8.17 -4.62
N GLY A 220 2.17 8.14 -4.11
CA GLY A 220 2.60 7.25 -3.02
C GLY A 220 3.87 6.44 -3.32
N LEU A 221 4.25 5.60 -2.36
CA LEU A 221 5.33 4.63 -2.51
C LEU A 221 4.85 3.48 -3.40
N ARG A 222 5.63 3.11 -4.43
CA ARG A 222 5.32 1.96 -5.30
C ARG A 222 5.96 0.71 -4.71
N PHE A 223 5.14 -0.19 -4.20
CA PHE A 223 5.58 -1.37 -3.47
C PHE A 223 5.24 -2.64 -4.26
N PHE A 224 6.28 -3.25 -4.82
CA PHE A 224 6.19 -4.45 -5.64
C PHE A 224 6.70 -5.66 -4.87
N HIS A 225 5.99 -6.77 -4.98
CA HIS A 225 6.39 -8.03 -4.37
C HIS A 225 7.18 -8.92 -5.34
N GLN A 226 8.15 -9.67 -4.83
CA GLN A 226 9.00 -10.53 -5.66
C GLN A 226 8.17 -11.62 -6.35
N GLY A 227 8.32 -11.75 -7.67
CA GLY A 227 7.53 -12.67 -8.49
C GLY A 227 6.32 -12.04 -9.18
N GLN A 228 5.96 -10.79 -8.85
CA GLN A 228 4.79 -10.12 -9.42
C GLN A 228 4.96 -9.86 -10.93
N PHE A 229 6.17 -9.49 -11.37
CA PHE A 229 6.46 -9.18 -12.78
C PHE A 229 6.46 -10.42 -13.65
N GLU A 230 6.89 -11.54 -13.07
CA GLU A 230 6.88 -12.86 -13.70
C GLU A 230 5.49 -13.51 -13.68
N GLY A 231 4.50 -12.91 -13.00
CA GLY A 231 3.15 -13.44 -12.93
C GLY A 231 3.01 -14.70 -12.07
N ARG A 232 3.85 -14.85 -11.03
CA ARG A 232 3.73 -15.98 -10.10
C ARG A 232 2.35 -16.02 -9.48
N ARG A 233 1.77 -17.21 -9.35
CA ARG A 233 0.38 -17.41 -8.90
C ARG A 233 0.29 -18.04 -7.52
N LYS A 234 1.36 -18.67 -7.03
CA LYS A 234 1.36 -19.32 -5.72
C LYS A 234 1.85 -18.37 -4.63
N ARG A 235 1.01 -18.14 -3.62
CA ARG A 235 1.43 -17.50 -2.36
C ARG A 235 2.28 -18.48 -1.57
N ILE A 236 3.44 -18.03 -1.11
CA ILE A 236 4.37 -18.85 -0.32
C ILE A 236 4.12 -18.54 1.14
N SER A 237 3.96 -19.56 1.98
CA SER A 237 3.86 -19.36 3.42
C SER A 237 5.19 -18.85 3.96
N PRO A 238 5.20 -17.85 4.87
CA PRO A 238 6.44 -17.35 5.47
C PRO A 238 7.19 -18.43 6.26
N HIS A 239 6.51 -19.49 6.72
CA HIS A 239 7.15 -20.64 7.40
C HIS A 239 7.91 -21.58 6.45
N LEU A 240 7.84 -21.37 5.13
CA LEU A 240 8.50 -22.21 4.14
C LEU A 240 9.72 -21.51 3.55
N VAL A 241 10.87 -22.17 3.62
CA VAL A 241 12.11 -21.75 2.94
C VAL A 241 12.19 -22.21 1.48
N ARG A 242 11.04 -22.50 0.85
CA ARG A 242 10.97 -23.03 -0.51
C ARG A 242 9.75 -22.51 -1.27
N ALA A 243 9.93 -22.34 -2.57
CA ALA A 243 8.88 -21.95 -3.50
C ALA A 243 8.74 -23.00 -4.62
N PRO A 244 7.55 -23.20 -5.18
CA PRO A 244 7.39 -23.93 -6.41
C PRO A 244 8.06 -23.18 -7.58
N LEU A 245 8.59 -23.93 -8.54
CA LEU A 245 8.99 -23.35 -9.82
C LEU A 245 7.74 -23.01 -10.62
N GLU A 246 7.66 -21.78 -11.11
CA GLU A 246 6.57 -21.29 -11.97
C GLU A 246 7.20 -20.68 -13.23
N PRO A 247 6.70 -21.00 -14.43
CA PRO A 247 7.13 -20.34 -15.65
C PRO A 247 6.73 -18.86 -15.60
N SER A 248 7.56 -17.98 -16.16
CA SER A 248 7.24 -16.57 -16.28
C SER A 248 6.19 -16.32 -17.36
N ASP A 249 5.29 -15.37 -17.10
CA ASP A 249 4.38 -14.81 -18.10
C ASP A 249 5.08 -13.67 -18.86
N ASP A 250 5.55 -13.94 -20.07
CA ASP A 250 6.28 -12.96 -20.88
C ASP A 250 5.44 -11.74 -21.26
N ALA A 251 4.11 -11.87 -21.39
CA ALA A 251 3.25 -10.75 -21.73
C ALA A 251 3.14 -9.78 -20.55
N LEU A 252 2.93 -10.32 -19.35
CA LEU A 252 2.88 -9.54 -18.12
C LEU A 252 4.24 -8.92 -17.77
N HIS A 253 5.34 -9.64 -18.02
CA HIS A 253 6.69 -9.12 -17.83
C HIS A 253 6.93 -7.90 -18.73
N ARG A 254 6.60 -7.99 -20.03
CA ARG A 254 6.68 -6.84 -20.96
C ARG A 254 5.78 -5.68 -20.54
N PHE A 255 4.61 -5.97 -19.98
CA PHE A 255 3.74 -4.92 -19.43
C PHE A 255 4.42 -4.18 -18.27
N TYR A 256 4.98 -4.91 -17.30
CA TYR A 256 5.68 -4.30 -16.18
C TYR A 256 6.95 -3.56 -16.61
N ASP A 257 7.68 -4.04 -17.62
CA ASP A 257 8.82 -3.30 -18.19
C ASP A 257 8.40 -1.93 -18.72
N ARG A 258 7.29 -1.86 -19.47
CA ARG A 258 6.74 -0.59 -19.97
C ARG A 258 6.26 0.29 -18.81
N LEU A 259 5.54 -0.28 -17.84
CA LEU A 259 5.08 0.46 -16.67
C LEU A 259 6.25 1.04 -15.87
N LEU A 260 7.32 0.26 -15.67
CA LEU A 260 8.54 0.72 -15.01
C LEU A 260 9.25 1.81 -15.80
N ALA A 261 9.22 1.76 -17.14
CA ALA A 261 9.75 2.84 -17.97
C ALA A 261 8.98 4.16 -17.75
N VAL A 262 7.64 4.10 -17.65
CA VAL A 262 6.82 5.27 -17.27
C VAL A 262 7.15 5.73 -15.86
N LEU A 263 7.23 4.81 -14.89
CA LEU A 263 7.55 5.10 -13.48
C LEU A 263 8.94 5.71 -13.26
N ARG A 264 9.84 5.62 -14.23
CA ARG A 264 11.16 6.26 -14.20
C ARG A 264 11.12 7.74 -14.60
N GLN A 265 10.05 8.20 -15.23
CA GLN A 265 9.93 9.59 -15.63
C GLN A 265 9.77 10.49 -14.38
N PRO A 266 10.48 11.63 -14.29
CA PRO A 266 10.36 12.55 -13.16
C PRO A 266 8.93 13.04 -12.92
N ILE A 267 8.15 13.21 -14.00
CA ILE A 267 6.78 13.73 -13.93
C ILE A 267 5.84 12.90 -13.04
N VAL A 268 6.00 11.58 -12.97
CA VAL A 268 5.16 10.72 -12.11
C VAL A 268 5.68 10.59 -10.67
N ARG A 269 6.82 11.21 -10.37
CA ARG A 269 7.47 11.21 -9.05
C ARG A 269 7.37 12.56 -8.36
N GLU A 270 7.52 13.62 -9.15
CA GLU A 270 7.71 15.00 -8.69
C GLU A 270 6.64 15.96 -9.24
N GLY A 271 5.82 15.52 -10.21
CA GLY A 271 4.79 16.36 -10.80
C GLY A 271 3.58 16.58 -9.89
N GLU A 272 2.79 17.59 -10.21
CA GLU A 272 1.46 17.79 -9.65
C GLU A 272 0.51 16.72 -10.18
N TRP A 273 -0.10 15.98 -9.26
CA TRP A 273 -1.14 15.00 -9.58
C TRP A 273 -2.52 15.62 -9.43
N ARG A 274 -3.43 15.33 -10.37
CA ARG A 274 -4.83 15.77 -10.29
C ARG A 274 -5.78 14.71 -10.83
N LEU A 275 -6.73 14.26 -10.02
CA LEU A 275 -7.88 13.47 -10.46
C LEU A 275 -8.80 14.35 -11.32
N LEU A 276 -9.31 13.78 -12.42
CA LEU A 276 -10.18 14.47 -13.36
C LEU A 276 -11.57 13.83 -13.37
N ASP A 277 -12.60 14.67 -13.44
CA ASP A 277 -13.97 14.20 -13.56
C ASP A 277 -14.29 13.77 -14.99
N CYS A 278 -15.05 12.68 -15.10
CA CYS A 278 -15.59 12.18 -16.36
C CYS A 278 -17.04 12.61 -16.51
N ALA A 279 -17.44 12.94 -17.73
CA ALA A 279 -18.82 13.23 -18.09
C ALA A 279 -19.36 12.16 -19.05
N PRO A 280 -20.68 11.91 -19.07
CA PRO A 280 -21.32 11.03 -20.05
C PRO A 280 -20.97 11.44 -21.48
N ALA A 281 -20.70 10.48 -22.35
CA ALA A 281 -20.50 10.73 -23.77
C ALA A 281 -21.79 11.24 -24.46
N TRP A 282 -22.95 10.80 -23.98
CA TRP A 282 -24.28 11.27 -24.37
C TRP A 282 -25.29 10.94 -23.27
N GLU A 283 -26.49 11.51 -23.36
CA GLU A 283 -27.57 11.27 -22.39
C GLU A 283 -27.94 9.78 -22.33
N GLY A 284 -28.05 9.23 -21.12
CA GLY A 284 -28.35 7.81 -20.90
C GLY A 284 -27.15 6.86 -21.00
N ASN A 285 -25.98 7.32 -21.43
CA ASN A 285 -24.75 6.51 -21.32
C ASN A 285 -24.23 6.56 -19.87
N GLY A 286 -24.37 5.48 -19.12
CA GLY A 286 -23.84 5.36 -17.75
C GLY A 286 -22.42 4.78 -17.64
N THR A 287 -21.83 4.35 -18.75
CA THR A 287 -20.55 3.62 -18.74
C THR A 287 -19.35 4.47 -18.32
N TRP A 288 -19.45 5.81 -18.43
CA TRP A 288 -18.44 6.75 -17.96
C TRP A 288 -18.08 6.56 -16.48
N ASP A 289 -19.00 6.04 -15.66
CA ASP A 289 -18.77 5.78 -14.23
C ASP A 289 -17.73 4.65 -14.01
N GLY A 290 -17.46 3.84 -15.04
CA GLY A 290 -16.40 2.84 -15.07
C GLY A 290 -15.00 3.43 -15.32
N VAL A 291 -14.89 4.69 -15.75
CA VAL A 291 -13.62 5.31 -16.13
C VAL A 291 -13.04 6.14 -14.99
N ILE A 292 -11.74 5.97 -14.76
CA ILE A 292 -10.94 6.72 -13.78
C ILE A 292 -9.84 7.43 -14.55
N VAL A 293 -9.75 8.75 -14.39
CA VAL A 293 -8.81 9.57 -15.15
C VAL A 293 -8.09 10.54 -14.22
N TRP A 294 -6.78 10.66 -14.39
CA TRP A 294 -5.95 11.63 -13.69
C TRP A 294 -4.83 12.14 -14.59
N SER A 295 -4.22 13.23 -14.17
CA SER A 295 -3.06 13.81 -14.84
C SER A 295 -1.89 13.97 -13.90
N TRP A 296 -0.69 13.92 -14.46
CA TRP A 296 0.54 14.42 -13.86
C TRP A 296 1.07 15.59 -14.67
N GLN A 297 1.56 16.62 -14.00
CA GLN A 297 2.14 17.81 -14.64
C GLN A 297 3.39 18.28 -13.89
N ALA A 298 4.54 18.36 -14.57
CA ALA A 298 5.79 18.86 -13.96
C ALA A 298 6.10 20.31 -14.33
N ARG A 299 5.89 20.67 -15.61
CA ARG A 299 6.05 22.01 -16.19
C ARG A 299 4.86 22.28 -17.10
N ALA A 300 4.72 23.50 -17.62
CA ALA A 300 3.61 23.84 -18.50
C ALA A 300 3.54 22.90 -19.73
N ASP A 301 4.67 22.45 -20.25
CA ASP A 301 4.80 21.66 -21.48
C ASP A 301 4.93 20.14 -21.27
N GLN A 302 5.05 19.66 -20.03
CA GLN A 302 5.21 18.23 -19.72
C GLN A 302 4.01 17.72 -18.94
N ARG A 303 3.22 16.86 -19.59
CA ARG A 303 1.96 16.33 -19.07
C ARG A 303 1.78 14.87 -19.42
N LEU A 304 1.29 14.11 -18.46
CA LEU A 304 0.72 12.78 -18.69
C LEU A 304 -0.76 12.79 -18.32
N LEU A 305 -1.58 12.13 -19.13
CA LEU A 305 -2.96 11.83 -18.83
C LEU A 305 -3.13 10.31 -18.78
N ILE A 306 -3.58 9.79 -17.66
CA ILE A 306 -3.81 8.37 -17.46
C ILE A 306 -5.31 8.17 -17.41
N ALA A 307 -5.82 7.29 -18.25
CA ALA A 307 -7.22 6.88 -18.26
C ALA A 307 -7.31 5.36 -18.13
N VAL A 308 -8.15 4.88 -17.22
CA VAL A 308 -8.38 3.45 -17.00
C VAL A 308 -9.88 3.20 -16.96
N ASN A 309 -10.38 2.32 -17.83
CA ASN A 309 -11.71 1.76 -17.70
C ASN A 309 -11.65 0.57 -16.74
N TYR A 310 -11.98 0.80 -15.49
CA TYR A 310 -11.98 -0.24 -14.46
C TYR A 310 -13.35 -0.93 -14.37
N ALA A 311 -13.84 -1.40 -15.52
CA ALA A 311 -15.08 -2.13 -15.67
C ALA A 311 -14.93 -3.29 -16.68
N GLY A 312 -15.74 -4.34 -16.51
CA GLY A 312 -15.79 -5.51 -17.39
C GLY A 312 -16.51 -5.30 -18.72
N HIS A 313 -16.85 -4.06 -19.07
CA HIS A 313 -17.50 -3.69 -20.34
C HIS A 313 -16.79 -2.47 -20.94
N GLN A 314 -17.00 -2.23 -22.24
CA GLN A 314 -16.54 -1.01 -22.90
C GLN A 314 -17.20 0.22 -22.27
N SER A 315 -16.44 1.32 -22.15
CA SER A 315 -16.90 2.54 -21.51
C SER A 315 -16.51 3.78 -22.31
N GLN A 316 -17.44 4.74 -22.41
CA GLN A 316 -17.20 6.00 -23.10
C GLN A 316 -17.48 7.20 -22.21
N CYS A 317 -16.62 8.21 -22.29
CA CYS A 317 -16.77 9.46 -21.56
C CYS A 317 -16.11 10.64 -22.26
N TYR A 318 -16.45 11.84 -21.80
CA TYR A 318 -15.64 13.04 -22.02
C TYR A 318 -14.86 13.39 -20.75
N VAL A 319 -13.61 13.80 -20.91
CA VAL A 319 -12.76 14.29 -19.82
C VAL A 319 -12.42 15.75 -20.06
N ARG A 320 -12.71 16.62 -19.08
CA ARG A 320 -12.29 18.02 -19.15
C ARG A 320 -10.83 18.15 -18.79
N LEU A 321 -10.02 18.72 -19.69
CA LEU A 321 -8.60 18.92 -19.47
C LEU A 321 -8.36 20.30 -18.83
N PRO A 322 -7.68 20.40 -17.67
CA PRO A 322 -7.49 21.66 -16.95
C PRO A 322 -6.31 22.47 -17.49
N PHE A 323 -6.15 22.54 -18.81
CA PHE A 323 -4.93 23.01 -19.49
C PHE A 323 -5.21 24.17 -20.45
N PRO A 324 -5.45 25.40 -19.96
CA PRO A 324 -5.90 26.51 -20.80
C PRO A 324 -4.91 26.93 -21.89
N ASP A 325 -3.63 26.61 -21.73
CA ASP A 325 -2.57 26.88 -22.70
C ASP A 325 -2.63 25.99 -23.96
N LEU A 326 -3.57 25.05 -24.04
CA LEU A 326 -3.86 24.32 -25.28
C LEU A 326 -4.57 25.19 -26.34
N THR A 327 -5.04 26.39 -25.97
CA THR A 327 -5.78 27.30 -26.86
C THR A 327 -4.99 27.61 -28.14
N ASN A 328 -5.62 27.52 -29.31
CA ASN A 328 -5.00 27.69 -30.64
C ASN A 328 -3.78 26.78 -30.91
N ARG A 329 -3.70 25.59 -30.29
CA ARG A 329 -2.60 24.63 -30.51
C ARG A 329 -3.13 23.32 -31.08
N MET A 330 -2.31 22.70 -31.93
CA MET A 330 -2.45 21.27 -32.22
C MET A 330 -1.78 20.47 -31.09
N VAL A 331 -2.52 19.53 -30.54
CA VAL A 331 -2.10 18.73 -29.36
C VAL A 331 -1.94 17.29 -29.78
N ARG A 332 -0.74 16.74 -29.58
CA ARG A 332 -0.42 15.34 -29.84
C ARG A 332 -0.50 14.53 -28.56
N PHE A 333 -1.26 13.45 -28.62
CA PHE A 333 -1.30 12.40 -27.61
C PHE A 333 -0.51 11.20 -28.10
N LYS A 334 0.38 10.68 -27.26
CA LYS A 334 1.14 9.46 -27.52
C LYS A 334 0.98 8.51 -26.34
N ASP A 335 0.44 7.33 -26.58
CA ASP A 335 0.32 6.30 -25.55
C ASP A 335 1.71 5.68 -25.27
N LEU A 336 2.11 5.69 -24.00
CA LEU A 336 3.37 5.13 -23.54
C LEU A 336 3.26 3.65 -23.22
N MET A 337 2.03 3.14 -23.05
CA MET A 337 1.77 1.73 -22.75
C MET A 337 1.23 0.94 -23.95
N GLY A 338 0.86 1.65 -25.03
CA GLY A 338 0.32 1.10 -26.28
C GLY A 338 0.85 1.81 -27.53
N PRO A 339 0.42 1.41 -28.74
CA PRO A 339 0.91 1.99 -29.99
C PRO A 339 0.16 3.27 -30.43
N ALA A 340 -0.89 3.69 -29.71
CA ALA A 340 -1.76 4.77 -30.13
C ALA A 340 -1.02 6.12 -30.14
N SER A 341 -1.16 6.87 -31.23
CA SER A 341 -0.68 8.25 -31.34
C SER A 341 -1.65 9.02 -32.23
N TYR A 342 -2.13 10.17 -31.78
CA TYR A 342 -3.09 10.97 -32.53
C TYR A 342 -3.05 12.44 -32.12
N ASP A 343 -3.49 13.30 -33.04
CA ASP A 343 -3.53 14.75 -32.86
C ASP A 343 -4.97 15.23 -32.67
N ARG A 344 -5.17 16.27 -31.88
CA ARG A 344 -6.45 16.94 -31.63
C ARG A 344 -6.26 18.44 -31.61
N ASP A 345 -7.32 19.14 -31.99
CA ASP A 345 -7.39 20.58 -31.86
C ASP A 345 -7.57 20.98 -30.38
N GLY A 346 -6.75 21.93 -29.91
CA GLY A 346 -6.75 22.36 -28.53
C GLY A 346 -8.01 23.11 -28.10
N ASP A 347 -8.64 23.85 -29.01
CA ASP A 347 -9.88 24.57 -28.72
C ASP A 347 -11.07 23.60 -28.62
N GLU A 348 -11.06 22.52 -29.41
CA GLU A 348 -12.01 21.41 -29.26
C GLU A 348 -11.83 20.70 -27.91
N LEU A 349 -10.59 20.40 -27.51
CA LEU A 349 -10.29 19.76 -26.22
C LEU A 349 -10.75 20.62 -25.03
N LEU A 350 -10.60 21.94 -25.10
CA LEU A 350 -11.00 22.85 -24.03
C LEU A 350 -12.52 23.06 -23.97
N SER A 351 -13.19 23.08 -25.12
CA SER A 351 -14.64 23.31 -25.20
C SER A 351 -15.47 22.06 -24.93
N ARG A 352 -15.08 20.90 -25.47
CA ARG A 352 -15.83 19.63 -25.37
C ARG A 352 -15.21 18.62 -24.40
N GLY A 353 -13.90 18.72 -24.16
CA GLY A 353 -13.14 17.68 -23.46
C GLY A 353 -12.60 16.62 -24.41
N LEU A 354 -11.70 15.77 -23.90
CA LEU A 354 -11.20 14.60 -24.62
C LEU A 354 -12.25 13.49 -24.58
N PHE A 355 -12.74 13.07 -25.75
CA PHE A 355 -13.55 11.87 -25.88
C PHE A 355 -12.67 10.62 -25.69
N LEU A 356 -13.12 9.70 -24.84
CA LEU A 356 -12.51 8.41 -24.61
C LEU A 356 -13.51 7.31 -24.92
N ASP A 357 -13.07 6.29 -25.66
CA ASP A 357 -13.78 5.05 -25.91
C ASP A 357 -12.84 3.88 -25.60
N VAL A 358 -13.03 3.28 -24.43
CA VAL A 358 -12.05 2.40 -23.82
C VAL A 358 -12.67 1.01 -23.62
N PRO A 359 -12.05 -0.07 -24.13
CA PRO A 359 -12.57 -1.43 -23.96
C PRO A 359 -12.57 -1.84 -22.48
N ALA A 360 -13.22 -2.96 -22.17
CA ALA A 360 -13.22 -3.55 -20.83
C ALA A 360 -11.79 -3.70 -20.28
N TRP A 361 -11.55 -3.23 -19.05
CA TRP A 361 -10.23 -3.20 -18.42
C TRP A 361 -9.12 -2.46 -19.21
N GLY A 362 -9.51 -1.69 -20.23
CA GLY A 362 -8.57 -0.94 -21.06
C GLY A 362 -7.99 0.26 -20.33
N TYR A 363 -6.81 0.68 -20.76
CA TYR A 363 -6.13 1.85 -20.21
C TYR A 363 -5.27 2.55 -21.26
N HIS A 364 -5.00 3.82 -21.01
CA HIS A 364 -4.08 4.65 -21.77
C HIS A 364 -3.18 5.45 -20.83
N VAL A 365 -1.90 5.57 -21.18
CA VAL A 365 -0.96 6.48 -20.51
C VAL A 365 -0.46 7.45 -21.56
N LEU A 366 -1.17 8.57 -21.72
CA LEU A 366 -0.98 9.50 -22.82
C LEU A 366 -0.01 10.61 -22.42
N GLU A 367 1.15 10.65 -23.08
CA GLU A 367 1.99 11.84 -23.12
C GLU A 367 1.33 12.90 -23.98
N ILE A 368 1.19 14.11 -23.44
CA ILE A 368 0.59 15.26 -24.13
C ILE A 368 1.71 16.22 -24.50
N SER A 369 1.84 16.48 -25.81
CA SER A 369 2.80 17.44 -26.35
C SER A 369 2.09 18.44 -27.25
N MET A 370 2.49 19.72 -27.17
CA MET A 370 2.02 20.75 -28.08
C MET A 370 2.87 20.72 -29.35
N MET A 371 2.25 20.75 -30.51
CA MET A 371 2.96 20.91 -31.77
C MET A 371 3.29 22.39 -31.99
N SER A 372 4.52 22.65 -32.42
CA SER A 372 5.03 23.99 -32.72
C SER A 372 4.34 24.62 -33.92
#